data_AF-A0A328P8T3-F1
#
_entry.id   AF-A0A328P8T3-F1
#
_cell.length_a   1.000
_cell.length_b   1.000
_cell.length_c   1.000
_cell.angle_alpha   90.00
_cell.angle_beta   90.00
_cell.angle_gamma   90.00
#
_symmetry.space_group_name_H-M   'P 1'
#
loop_
_entity.id
_entity.type
_entity.pdbx_description
1 polymer ?
#
loop_
_entity_poly.entity_id
_entity_poly.type
_entity_poly.pdbx_seq_one_letter_code
_entity_poly.pdbx_strand_id
1 'polypeptide(L)'
;MKPKVMIVLGSGTDYMIAEKAMDILEELKISYDLKVASAHRTHERVKSIVLDSVKNGVEVFIGIAGLSAHLPGIIAANTYRPVIGVPVDVKIGGLDALFACSQMPFPVPVATVGIDRGENGALFAAQILGTYNQKIRARIIKLRKGYYEKVESDESHITNNIKGNYYSPIEIAIPEPTWTTNERTANNDSPLVSVIPGSYSDMKITKKVTMFLDRLGIPYDLNVISPIRYPERFQKYIENMETVKLFIAISGLSAHVTGTIAALTDKPVIGVPCAFKAYGLDSLFSMVNMPPGAPVGIVGIGNGGNAAILAAEILGIKNEKIETRIKKLRGGIQ
;
A
#
# COMPACT_ATOMS: atom_id res chain seq x y z
N MET A 1 -9.14 13.59 -20.08
CA MET A 1 -9.67 12.49 -19.22
C MET A 1 -9.93 13.07 -17.82
N LYS A 2 -10.92 12.57 -17.06
CA LYS A 2 -11.10 12.99 -15.64
C LYS A 2 -10.03 12.32 -14.77
N PRO A 3 -9.42 13.00 -13.78
CA PRO A 3 -8.37 12.42 -12.95
C PRO A 3 -8.94 11.33 -12.03
N LYS A 4 -8.23 10.21 -11.92
CA LYS A 4 -8.52 9.11 -10.98
C LYS A 4 -7.70 9.20 -9.70
N VAL A 5 -6.50 9.76 -9.80
CA VAL A 5 -5.59 10.01 -8.68
C VAL A 5 -5.40 11.51 -8.49
N MET A 6 -5.45 11.98 -7.24
CA MET A 6 -5.08 13.36 -6.90
C MET A 6 -3.80 13.36 -6.06
N ILE A 7 -2.75 14.00 -6.58
CA ILE A 7 -1.48 14.21 -5.87
C ILE A 7 -1.53 15.59 -5.23
N VAL A 8 -1.28 15.66 -3.92
CA VAL A 8 -1.21 16.92 -3.18
C VAL A 8 0.16 17.05 -2.52
N LEU A 9 0.85 18.14 -2.82
CA LEU A 9 2.17 18.47 -2.25
C LEU A 9 2.03 19.53 -1.16
N GLY A 10 2.74 19.35 -0.05
CA GLY A 10 2.82 20.34 1.02
C GLY A 10 3.64 21.58 0.63
N SER A 11 4.63 21.38 -0.24
CA SER A 11 5.54 22.39 -0.76
C SER A 11 5.90 22.11 -2.22
N GLY A 12 6.23 23.16 -2.99
CA GLY A 12 6.77 23.00 -4.34
C GLY A 12 8.14 22.31 -4.36
N THR A 13 8.88 22.33 -3.24
CA THR A 13 10.14 21.59 -3.07
C THR A 13 9.97 20.08 -3.13
N ASP A 14 8.76 19.58 -2.88
CA ASP A 14 8.45 18.14 -2.88
C ASP A 14 8.22 17.60 -4.30
N TYR A 15 8.36 18.44 -5.33
CA TYR A 15 8.06 18.11 -6.73
C TYR A 15 8.85 16.90 -7.24
N MET A 16 10.14 16.76 -6.90
CA MET A 16 10.94 15.62 -7.36
C MET A 16 10.38 14.27 -6.88
N ILE A 17 9.71 14.23 -5.72
CA ILE A 17 9.06 13.01 -5.22
C ILE A 17 7.72 12.79 -5.92
N ALA A 18 7.01 13.88 -6.23
CA ALA A 18 5.80 13.84 -7.04
C ALA A 18 6.07 13.33 -8.46
N GLU A 19 7.18 13.74 -9.07
CA GLU A 19 7.60 13.31 -10.40
C GLU A 19 7.74 11.79 -10.50
N LYS A 20 8.39 11.15 -9.51
CA LYS A 20 8.45 9.68 -9.42
C LYS A 20 7.06 9.03 -9.41
N ALA A 21 6.08 9.66 -8.77
CA ALA A 21 4.71 9.16 -8.75
C ALA A 21 4.02 9.38 -10.12
N MET A 22 4.21 10.53 -10.73
CA MET A 22 3.67 10.89 -12.05
C MET A 22 4.17 9.95 -13.13
N ASP A 23 5.48 9.65 -13.16
CA ASP A 23 6.09 8.75 -14.14
C ASP A 23 5.43 7.36 -14.14
N ILE A 24 5.19 6.80 -12.95
CA ILE A 24 4.50 5.51 -12.80
C ILE A 24 3.03 5.60 -13.27
N LEU A 25 2.34 6.70 -12.96
CA LEU A 25 0.94 6.89 -13.38
C LEU A 25 0.82 7.06 -14.90
N GLU A 26 1.76 7.77 -15.54
CA GLU A 26 1.86 7.89 -17.01
C GLU A 26 2.14 6.54 -17.67
N GLU A 27 3.13 5.79 -17.18
CA GLU A 27 3.45 4.46 -17.69
C GLU A 27 2.25 3.50 -17.59
N LEU A 28 1.54 3.56 -16.47
CA LEU A 28 0.31 2.80 -16.23
C LEU A 28 -0.93 3.43 -16.86
N LYS A 29 -0.82 4.54 -17.60
CA LYS A 29 -1.93 5.22 -18.29
C LYS A 29 -3.11 5.49 -17.35
N ILE A 30 -2.84 5.98 -16.15
CA ILE A 30 -3.83 6.35 -15.14
C ILE A 30 -3.87 7.87 -15.09
N SER A 31 -5.05 8.47 -15.32
CA SER A 31 -5.20 9.92 -15.26
C SER A 31 -5.02 10.43 -13.84
N TYR A 32 -4.27 11.51 -13.69
CA TYR A 32 -4.05 12.17 -12.41
C TYR A 32 -4.10 13.69 -12.52
N ASP A 33 -4.18 14.36 -11.38
CA ASP A 33 -3.98 15.80 -11.25
C ASP A 33 -3.04 16.05 -10.07
N LEU A 34 -2.34 17.19 -10.10
CA LEU A 34 -1.39 17.62 -9.08
C LEU A 34 -1.78 19.01 -8.57
N LYS A 35 -1.72 19.17 -7.24
CA LYS A 35 -1.94 20.46 -6.57
C LYS A 35 -0.92 20.68 -5.47
N VAL A 36 -0.55 21.93 -5.24
CA VAL A 36 0.26 22.34 -4.09
C VAL A 36 -0.66 23.04 -3.09
N ALA A 37 -0.73 22.49 -1.87
CA ALA A 37 -1.47 23.06 -0.76
C ALA A 37 -0.87 22.60 0.58
N SER A 38 -0.73 23.53 1.51
CA SER A 38 -0.08 23.28 2.80
C SER A 38 -1.12 23.05 3.87
N ALA A 39 -1.00 21.90 4.55
CA ALA A 39 -1.79 21.57 5.74
C ALA A 39 -1.79 22.67 6.81
N HIS A 40 -0.67 23.39 6.98
CA HIS A 40 -0.49 24.38 8.05
C HIS A 40 -0.79 25.81 7.61
N ARG A 41 -0.58 26.14 6.32
CA ARG A 41 -0.71 27.52 5.81
C ARG A 41 -1.98 27.75 5.01
N THR A 42 -2.50 26.72 4.33
CA THR A 42 -3.64 26.82 3.42
C THR A 42 -4.61 25.66 3.64
N HIS A 43 -4.97 25.35 4.90
CA HIS A 43 -5.80 24.20 5.26
C HIS A 43 -7.17 24.20 4.56
N GLU A 44 -7.83 25.35 4.43
CA GLU A 44 -9.11 25.46 3.70
C GLU A 44 -8.96 25.08 2.22
N ARG A 45 -7.81 25.39 1.61
CA ARG A 45 -7.50 24.98 0.24
C ARG A 45 -7.29 23.47 0.13
N VAL A 46 -6.69 22.83 1.14
CA VAL A 46 -6.57 21.37 1.16
C VAL A 46 -7.97 20.75 1.19
N LYS A 47 -8.86 21.25 2.05
CA LYS A 47 -10.25 20.79 2.14
C LYS A 47 -11.00 20.96 0.82
N SER A 48 -10.93 22.13 0.18
CA SER A 48 -11.61 22.36 -1.10
C SER A 48 -11.07 21.45 -2.20
N ILE A 49 -9.74 21.28 -2.31
CA ILE A 49 -9.11 20.33 -3.24
C ILE A 49 -9.69 18.93 -3.05
N VAL A 50 -9.78 18.44 -1.82
CA VAL A 50 -10.27 17.08 -1.54
C VAL A 50 -11.73 16.92 -1.94
N LEU A 51 -12.61 17.83 -1.50
CA LEU A 51 -14.04 17.74 -1.80
C LEU A 51 -14.32 17.85 -3.30
N ASP A 52 -13.67 18.78 -3.98
CA ASP A 52 -13.88 18.97 -5.42
C ASP A 52 -13.24 17.86 -6.24
N SER A 53 -12.14 17.27 -5.78
CA SER A 53 -11.55 16.07 -6.40
C SER A 53 -12.51 14.88 -6.37
N VAL A 54 -13.13 14.62 -5.22
CA VAL A 54 -14.11 13.53 -5.07
C VAL A 54 -15.31 13.75 -6.00
N LYS A 55 -15.86 14.98 -6.06
CA LYS A 55 -16.94 15.34 -6.99
C LYS A 55 -16.54 15.11 -8.45
N ASN A 56 -15.27 15.34 -8.79
CA ASN A 56 -14.74 15.16 -10.14
C ASN A 56 -14.32 13.70 -10.45
N GLY A 57 -14.55 12.75 -9.53
CA GLY A 57 -14.37 11.33 -9.77
C GLY A 57 -13.01 10.76 -9.39
N VAL A 58 -12.24 11.49 -8.56
CA VAL A 58 -11.02 10.97 -7.94
C VAL A 58 -11.36 9.83 -6.98
N GLU A 59 -10.59 8.75 -7.09
CA GLU A 59 -10.80 7.49 -6.36
C GLU A 59 -9.69 7.25 -5.33
N VAL A 60 -8.49 7.83 -5.51
CA VAL A 60 -7.35 7.69 -4.59
C VAL A 60 -6.60 9.02 -4.45
N PHE A 61 -6.12 9.33 -3.24
CA PHE A 61 -5.27 10.49 -2.98
C PHE A 61 -3.85 10.07 -2.63
N ILE A 62 -2.86 10.87 -3.06
CA ILE A 62 -1.46 10.75 -2.65
C ILE A 62 -1.06 12.08 -2.01
N GLY A 63 -0.80 12.09 -0.70
CA GLY A 63 -0.26 13.23 0.02
C GLY A 63 1.25 13.08 0.19
N ILE A 64 2.00 14.07 -0.28
CA ILE A 64 3.47 14.10 -0.18
C ILE A 64 3.88 15.27 0.72
N ALA A 65 4.55 14.97 1.82
CA ALA A 65 4.96 15.99 2.78
C ALA A 65 6.15 15.53 3.65
N GLY A 66 7.02 16.48 4.01
CA GLY A 66 8.10 16.30 4.98
C GLY A 66 7.80 16.94 6.34
N LEU A 67 8.76 16.81 7.27
CA LEU A 67 8.69 17.35 8.64
C LEU A 67 7.46 16.79 9.41
N SER A 68 6.72 17.64 10.11
CA SER A 68 5.41 17.28 10.69
C SER A 68 4.36 17.10 9.58
N ALA A 69 4.46 16.00 8.85
CA ALA A 69 3.74 15.69 7.63
C ALA A 69 2.23 15.42 7.85
N HIS A 70 1.49 16.46 8.25
CA HIS A 70 0.05 16.36 8.53
C HIS A 70 -0.83 16.31 7.28
N LEU A 71 -0.27 16.61 6.10
CA LEU A 71 -1.05 16.70 4.86
C LEU A 71 -1.82 15.41 4.53
N PRO A 72 -1.23 14.21 4.53
CA PRO A 72 -1.98 12.97 4.30
C PRO A 72 -3.10 12.76 5.33
N GLY A 73 -2.84 13.06 6.60
CA GLY A 73 -3.84 12.94 7.65
C GLY A 73 -5.02 13.92 7.50
N ILE A 74 -4.75 15.17 7.11
CA ILE A 74 -5.80 16.16 6.82
C ILE A 74 -6.61 15.77 5.58
N ILE A 75 -5.97 15.24 4.54
CA ILE A 75 -6.69 14.71 3.38
C ILE A 75 -7.61 13.59 3.82
N ALA A 76 -7.08 12.60 4.56
CA ALA A 76 -7.85 11.47 5.06
C ALA A 76 -9.03 11.91 5.93
N ALA A 77 -8.87 12.94 6.76
CA ALA A 77 -9.94 13.48 7.59
C ALA A 77 -11.10 14.11 6.79
N ASN A 78 -10.88 14.48 5.52
CA ASN A 78 -11.87 15.14 4.66
C ASN A 78 -12.40 14.25 3.51
N THR A 79 -12.10 12.95 3.51
CA THR A 79 -12.59 12.02 2.49
C THR A 79 -12.77 10.59 3.02
N TYR A 80 -13.55 9.80 2.30
CA TYR A 80 -13.69 8.36 2.47
C TYR A 80 -12.97 7.56 1.37
N ARG A 81 -12.24 8.25 0.49
CA ARG A 81 -11.35 7.62 -0.49
C ARG A 81 -10.03 7.27 0.17
N PRO A 82 -9.36 6.16 -0.23
CA PRO A 82 -8.06 5.81 0.30
C PRO A 82 -7.04 6.94 0.12
N VAL A 83 -6.27 7.19 1.17
CA VAL A 83 -5.20 8.19 1.16
C VAL A 83 -3.86 7.50 1.39
N ILE A 84 -2.94 7.76 0.48
CA ILE A 84 -1.56 7.28 0.52
C ILE A 84 -0.68 8.41 1.02
N GLY A 85 0.11 8.15 2.05
CA GLY A 85 1.10 9.08 2.57
C GLY A 85 2.49 8.74 2.06
N VAL A 86 3.16 9.69 1.42
CA VAL A 86 4.57 9.58 1.04
C VAL A 86 5.38 10.54 1.92
N PRO A 87 6.05 10.04 2.96
CA PRO A 87 6.88 10.87 3.81
C PRO A 87 8.12 11.33 3.05
N VAL A 88 8.49 12.61 3.19
CA VAL A 88 9.66 13.20 2.50
C VAL A 88 10.82 13.37 3.47
N ASP A 89 12.02 13.01 3.03
CA ASP A 89 13.24 13.29 3.79
C ASP A 89 13.63 14.77 3.71
N VAL A 90 13.54 15.47 4.83
CA VAL A 90 13.92 16.89 4.96
C VAL A 90 14.93 17.14 6.08
N LYS A 91 14.83 16.41 7.19
CA LYS A 91 15.69 16.62 8.38
C LYS A 91 16.21 15.31 8.94
N ILE A 92 15.44 14.64 9.79
CA ILE A 92 15.91 13.46 10.54
C ILE A 92 15.77 12.18 9.72
N GLY A 93 16.23 12.21 8.45
CA GLY A 93 16.10 11.10 7.53
C GLY A 93 14.65 10.74 7.22
N GLY A 94 13.75 11.74 7.22
CA GLY A 94 12.30 11.60 7.02
C GLY A 94 11.54 10.83 8.12
N LEU A 95 12.17 10.48 9.25
CA LEU A 95 11.52 9.72 10.33
C LEU A 95 10.36 10.48 10.96
N ASP A 96 10.49 11.80 11.13
CA ASP A 96 9.43 12.70 11.58
C ASP A 96 8.20 12.62 10.66
N ALA A 97 8.43 12.70 9.35
CA ALA A 97 7.38 12.60 8.35
C ALA A 97 6.74 11.20 8.35
N LEU A 98 7.55 10.14 8.46
CA LEU A 98 7.07 8.76 8.51
C LEU A 98 6.12 8.52 9.70
N PHE A 99 6.49 8.97 10.90
CA PHE A 99 5.62 8.84 12.07
C PHE A 99 4.37 9.70 11.94
N ALA A 100 4.50 10.93 11.43
CA ALA A 100 3.36 11.82 11.22
C ALA A 100 2.33 11.25 10.23
N CYS A 101 2.78 10.54 9.19
CA CYS A 101 1.91 9.88 8.21
C CYS A 101 1.30 8.58 8.75
N SER A 102 2.09 7.72 9.40
CA SER A 102 1.68 6.34 9.72
C SER A 102 0.89 6.23 11.02
N GLN A 103 1.21 7.02 12.05
CA GLN A 103 0.64 6.89 13.40
C GLN A 103 -0.71 7.58 13.56
N MET A 104 -1.59 7.37 12.58
CA MET A 104 -2.92 7.97 12.56
C MET A 104 -3.84 7.41 13.66
N PRO A 105 -4.67 8.25 14.30
CA PRO A 105 -5.68 7.77 15.22
C PRO A 105 -6.78 7.00 14.47
N PHE A 106 -7.44 6.10 15.19
CA PHE A 106 -8.67 5.47 14.70
C PHE A 106 -9.81 6.50 14.69
N PRO A 107 -10.71 6.56 13.68
CA PRO A 107 -10.86 5.68 12.50
C PRO A 107 -10.37 6.29 11.17
N VAL A 108 -9.27 7.06 11.16
CA VAL A 108 -8.84 7.83 9.98
C VAL A 108 -7.51 7.26 9.46
N PRO A 109 -7.52 6.22 8.61
CA PRO A 109 -6.28 5.60 8.16
C PRO A 109 -5.53 6.44 7.11
N VAL A 110 -4.22 6.24 7.05
CA VAL A 110 -3.36 6.64 5.92
C VAL A 110 -2.51 5.42 5.57
N ALA A 111 -2.47 5.05 4.29
CA ALA A 111 -1.59 4.02 3.75
C ALA A 111 -0.19 4.61 3.53
N THR A 112 0.71 4.46 4.50
CA THR A 112 2.04 5.07 4.42
C THR A 112 3.02 4.15 3.68
N VAL A 113 3.68 4.68 2.65
CA VAL A 113 4.78 4.01 1.93
C VAL A 113 6.14 4.46 2.47
N GLY A 114 7.23 3.89 1.93
CA GLY A 114 8.60 4.28 2.27
C GLY A 114 8.91 5.76 2.05
N ILE A 115 9.91 6.25 2.77
CA ILE A 115 10.40 7.64 2.67
C ILE A 115 10.89 7.90 1.24
N ASP A 116 10.45 9.02 0.65
CA ASP A 116 10.73 9.46 -0.73
C ASP A 116 10.27 8.49 -1.83
N ARG A 117 9.43 7.49 -1.50
CA ARG A 117 8.93 6.46 -2.42
C ARG A 117 7.67 6.90 -3.16
N GLY A 118 7.74 8.02 -3.88
CA GLY A 118 6.65 8.50 -4.73
C GLY A 118 6.21 7.43 -5.75
N GLU A 119 7.16 6.68 -6.30
CA GLU A 119 6.94 5.57 -7.22
C GLU A 119 6.09 4.44 -6.60
N ASN A 120 6.37 4.06 -5.35
CA ASN A 120 5.58 3.04 -4.66
C ASN A 120 4.22 3.59 -4.24
N GLY A 121 4.11 4.89 -3.93
CA GLY A 121 2.83 5.54 -3.69
C GLY A 121 1.90 5.45 -4.91
N ALA A 122 2.42 5.76 -6.09
CA ALA A 122 1.70 5.62 -7.35
C ALA A 122 1.37 4.17 -7.70
N LEU A 123 2.32 3.25 -7.52
CA LEU A 123 2.08 1.83 -7.79
C LEU A 123 1.03 1.24 -6.83
N PHE A 124 1.04 1.63 -5.55
CA PHE A 124 -0.01 1.24 -4.60
C PHE A 124 -1.38 1.82 -4.99
N ALA A 125 -1.43 3.08 -5.44
CA ALA A 125 -2.66 3.68 -5.97
C ALA A 125 -3.18 2.88 -7.17
N ALA A 126 -2.29 2.47 -8.07
CA ALA A 126 -2.65 1.63 -9.21
C ALA A 126 -3.18 0.26 -8.76
N GLN A 127 -2.57 -0.39 -7.76
CA GLN A 127 -3.08 -1.65 -7.20
C GLN A 127 -4.50 -1.49 -6.64
N ILE A 128 -4.76 -0.38 -5.94
CA ILE A 128 -6.10 -0.05 -5.41
C ILE A 128 -7.10 0.06 -6.56
N LEU A 129 -6.79 0.82 -7.60
CA LEU A 129 -7.66 0.95 -8.79
C LEU A 129 -7.80 -0.38 -9.55
N GLY A 130 -6.74 -1.20 -9.55
CA GLY A 130 -6.66 -2.51 -10.19
C GLY A 130 -7.56 -3.57 -9.57
N THR A 131 -8.00 -3.39 -8.31
CA THR A 131 -8.92 -4.31 -7.62
C THR A 131 -10.22 -4.57 -8.41
N TYR A 132 -10.67 -3.57 -9.18
CA TYR A 132 -11.86 -3.63 -10.03
C TYR A 132 -11.57 -3.30 -11.50
N ASN A 133 -10.31 -3.21 -11.91
CA ASN A 133 -9.93 -2.86 -13.27
C ASN A 133 -8.81 -3.76 -13.80
N GLN A 134 -9.21 -4.79 -14.54
CA GLN A 134 -8.30 -5.79 -15.11
C GLN A 134 -7.27 -5.19 -16.07
N LYS A 135 -7.61 -4.09 -16.78
CA LYS A 135 -6.66 -3.43 -17.68
C LYS A 135 -5.55 -2.73 -16.91
N ILE A 136 -5.85 -2.12 -15.76
CA ILE A 136 -4.84 -1.56 -14.87
C ILE A 136 -4.00 -2.69 -14.25
N ARG A 137 -4.66 -3.75 -13.77
CA ARG A 137 -4.01 -4.94 -13.21
C ARG A 137 -2.97 -5.54 -14.17
N ALA A 138 -3.33 -5.74 -15.44
CA ALA A 138 -2.42 -6.25 -16.46
C ALA A 138 -1.21 -5.33 -16.70
N ARG A 139 -1.40 -4.00 -16.64
CA ARG A 139 -0.29 -3.04 -16.75
C ARG A 139 0.63 -3.05 -15.54
N ILE A 140 0.09 -3.23 -14.34
CA ILE A 140 0.88 -3.41 -13.11
C ILE A 140 1.75 -4.66 -13.22
N ILE A 141 1.17 -5.79 -13.64
CA ILE A 141 1.91 -7.04 -13.85
C ILE A 141 3.05 -6.82 -14.85
N LYS A 142 2.78 -6.15 -15.98
CA LYS A 142 3.79 -5.84 -16.99
C LYS A 142 4.90 -4.93 -16.44
N LEU A 143 4.54 -3.82 -15.80
CA LEU A 143 5.50 -2.91 -15.16
C LEU A 143 6.38 -3.66 -14.18
N ARG A 144 5.78 -4.53 -13.35
CA ARG A 144 6.53 -5.30 -12.36
C ARG A 144 7.48 -6.30 -13.00
N LYS A 145 7.11 -6.96 -14.11
CA LYS A 145 8.04 -7.83 -14.86
C LYS A 145 9.29 -7.07 -15.31
N GLY A 146 9.15 -5.80 -15.72
CA GLY A 146 10.29 -4.94 -16.08
C GLY A 146 11.30 -4.74 -14.95
N TYR A 147 10.90 -4.77 -13.68
CA TYR A 147 11.85 -4.73 -12.56
C TYR A 147 12.67 -6.02 -12.44
N TYR A 148 12.11 -7.18 -12.81
CA TYR A 148 12.85 -8.45 -12.82
C TYR A 148 13.84 -8.47 -13.99
N GLU A 149 13.40 -8.10 -15.18
CA GLU A 149 14.27 -7.99 -16.38
C GLU A 149 15.44 -7.02 -16.14
N LYS A 150 15.21 -5.94 -15.38
CA LYS A 150 16.27 -5.02 -14.99
C LYS A 150 17.33 -5.68 -14.11
N VAL A 151 16.94 -6.53 -13.16
CA VAL A 151 17.91 -7.26 -12.31
C VAL A 151 18.78 -8.17 -13.15
N GLU A 152 18.23 -8.86 -14.14
CA GLU A 152 18.98 -9.72 -15.08
C GLU A 152 19.98 -8.92 -15.93
N SER A 153 19.54 -7.75 -16.41
CA SER A 153 20.40 -6.83 -17.16
C SER A 153 21.53 -6.27 -16.28
N ASP A 154 21.22 -5.89 -15.04
CA ASP A 154 22.20 -5.37 -14.09
C ASP A 154 23.23 -6.44 -13.72
N GLU A 155 22.80 -7.69 -13.49
CA GLU A 155 23.68 -8.84 -13.27
C GLU A 155 24.64 -9.01 -14.45
N SER A 156 24.11 -9.13 -15.67
CA SER A 156 24.91 -9.30 -16.89
C SER A 156 25.94 -8.18 -17.08
N HIS A 157 25.58 -6.94 -16.76
CA HIS A 157 26.50 -5.80 -16.84
C HIS A 157 27.62 -5.89 -15.79
N ILE A 158 27.30 -6.32 -14.57
CA ILE A 158 28.29 -6.48 -13.49
C ILE A 158 29.24 -7.63 -13.81
N THR A 159 28.72 -8.80 -14.18
CA THR A 159 29.53 -10.02 -14.39
C THR A 159 30.55 -9.85 -15.51
N ASN A 160 30.20 -9.15 -16.60
CA ASN A 160 31.12 -8.84 -17.71
C ASN A 160 32.35 -8.02 -17.30
N ASN A 161 32.29 -7.32 -16.18
CA ASN A 161 33.36 -6.46 -15.69
C ASN A 161 34.23 -7.12 -14.61
N ILE A 162 33.90 -8.33 -14.14
CA ILE A 162 34.65 -9.03 -13.09
C ILE A 162 35.87 -9.73 -13.70
N LYS A 163 37.07 -9.27 -13.32
CA LYS A 163 38.35 -9.87 -13.70
C LYS A 163 39.06 -10.46 -12.48
N GLY A 164 38.49 -11.53 -11.92
CA GLY A 164 39.01 -12.19 -10.71
C GLY A 164 39.42 -13.63 -10.97
N ASN A 165 40.59 -14.04 -10.48
CA ASN A 165 41.09 -15.42 -10.60
C ASN A 165 40.25 -16.46 -9.84
N TYR A 166 39.32 -16.02 -8.99
CA TYR A 166 38.42 -16.85 -8.19
C TYR A 166 36.93 -16.68 -8.59
N TYR A 167 36.63 -15.86 -9.61
CA TYR A 167 35.27 -15.69 -10.09
C TYR A 167 34.92 -16.81 -11.06
N SER A 168 33.89 -17.59 -10.73
CA SER A 168 33.40 -18.70 -11.55
C SER A 168 31.87 -18.62 -11.58
N PRO A 169 31.27 -18.03 -12.63
CA PRO A 169 29.82 -17.86 -12.70
C PRO A 169 29.14 -19.22 -12.91
N ILE A 170 27.98 -19.38 -12.26
CA ILE A 170 27.04 -20.47 -12.54
C ILE A 170 25.83 -19.85 -13.22
N GLU A 171 25.46 -20.36 -14.39
CA GLU A 171 24.22 -19.94 -15.04
C GLU A 171 23.02 -20.54 -14.29
N ILE A 172 22.17 -19.67 -13.76
CA ILE A 172 20.94 -20.04 -13.05
C ILE A 172 19.76 -19.52 -13.87
N ALA A 173 18.86 -20.42 -14.27
CA ALA A 173 17.62 -20.00 -14.90
C ALA A 173 16.74 -19.29 -13.86
N ILE A 174 16.33 -18.06 -14.16
CA ILE A 174 15.46 -17.27 -13.29
C ILE A 174 14.00 -17.62 -13.64
N PRO A 175 13.22 -18.17 -12.70
CA PRO A 175 11.83 -18.50 -12.97
C PRO A 175 11.00 -17.22 -13.14
N GLU A 176 10.11 -17.21 -14.14
CA GLU A 176 9.16 -16.11 -14.31
C GLU A 176 8.26 -15.97 -13.05
N PRO A 177 7.95 -14.74 -12.64
CA PRO A 177 7.04 -14.51 -11.51
C PRO A 177 5.65 -15.09 -11.80
N THR A 178 5.08 -15.77 -10.81
CA THR A 178 3.84 -16.55 -10.92
C THR A 178 2.55 -15.72 -10.86
N TRP A 179 2.58 -14.42 -11.14
CA TRP A 179 1.38 -13.58 -11.02
C TRP A 179 0.31 -14.01 -12.03
N THR A 180 -0.75 -14.66 -11.53
CA THR A 180 -1.83 -15.16 -12.37
C THR A 180 -2.85 -14.05 -12.70
N THR A 181 -3.21 -13.96 -13.97
CA THR A 181 -4.28 -13.08 -14.48
C THR A 181 -5.66 -13.73 -14.44
N ASN A 182 -5.73 -15.02 -14.12
CA ASN A 182 -6.97 -15.78 -14.11
C ASN A 182 -7.77 -15.42 -12.84
N GLU A 183 -8.92 -14.75 -13.02
CA GLU A 183 -9.91 -14.64 -11.95
C GLU A 183 -10.82 -15.88 -12.02
N ARG A 184 -10.94 -16.61 -10.90
CA ARG A 184 -12.14 -17.40 -10.65
C ARG A 184 -13.28 -16.45 -10.32
N THR A 185 -14.47 -16.70 -10.86
CA THR A 185 -15.67 -15.95 -10.48
C THR A 185 -15.96 -16.20 -9.00
N ALA A 186 -15.82 -15.15 -8.20
CA ALA A 186 -16.17 -15.15 -6.79
C ALA A 186 -17.69 -15.36 -6.65
N ASN A 187 -18.10 -16.31 -5.80
CA ASN A 187 -19.49 -16.39 -5.35
C ASN A 187 -19.75 -15.29 -4.31
N ASN A 188 -21.01 -15.00 -4.01
CA ASN A 188 -21.39 -13.91 -3.09
C ASN A 188 -20.79 -14.06 -1.68
N ASP A 189 -20.42 -15.28 -1.27
CA ASP A 189 -19.82 -15.59 0.03
C ASP A 189 -18.28 -15.68 0.00
N SER A 190 -17.65 -15.45 -1.16
CA SER A 190 -16.20 -15.52 -1.26
C SER A 190 -15.53 -14.37 -0.48
N PRO A 191 -14.41 -14.63 0.21
CA PRO A 191 -13.71 -13.60 0.98
C PRO A 191 -13.20 -12.49 0.05
N LEU A 192 -13.43 -11.23 0.43
CA LEU A 192 -12.90 -10.06 -0.25
C LEU A 192 -11.50 -9.66 0.27
N VAL A 193 -11.18 -10.05 1.50
CA VAL A 193 -9.92 -9.73 2.18
C VAL A 193 -9.29 -11.03 2.71
N SER A 194 -7.99 -11.22 2.55
CA SER A 194 -7.24 -12.25 3.29
C SER A 194 -6.44 -11.60 4.41
N VAL A 195 -6.69 -12.02 5.66
CA VAL A 195 -6.02 -11.52 6.87
C VAL A 195 -4.97 -12.55 7.31
N ILE A 196 -3.71 -12.13 7.33
CA ILE A 196 -2.58 -13.04 7.51
C ILE A 196 -1.71 -12.56 8.68
N PRO A 197 -1.98 -13.03 9.90
CA PRO A 197 -1.03 -12.92 11.00
C PRO A 197 0.17 -13.87 10.82
N GLY A 198 1.37 -13.37 11.08
CA GLY A 198 2.61 -14.17 11.02
C GLY A 198 2.75 -15.19 12.15
N SER A 199 2.08 -14.94 13.27
CA SER A 199 2.17 -15.77 14.47
C SER A 199 0.91 -15.67 15.34
N TYR A 200 0.73 -16.62 16.25
CA TYR A 200 -0.37 -16.57 17.23
C TYR A 200 -0.25 -15.40 18.21
N SER A 201 0.95 -14.86 18.43
CA SER A 201 1.11 -13.68 19.28
C SER A 201 0.50 -12.41 18.65
N ASP A 202 0.30 -12.39 17.34
CA ASP A 202 -0.31 -11.26 16.63
C ASP A 202 -1.83 -11.18 16.81
N MET A 203 -2.43 -12.21 17.42
CA MET A 203 -3.89 -12.41 17.44
C MET A 203 -4.66 -11.31 18.14
N LYS A 204 -4.07 -10.59 19.09
CA LYS A 204 -4.70 -9.43 19.72
C LYS A 204 -5.00 -8.33 18.69
N ILE A 205 -4.06 -8.07 17.77
CA ILE A 205 -4.22 -7.08 16.71
C ILE A 205 -5.13 -7.63 15.62
N THR A 206 -4.99 -8.90 15.26
CA THR A 206 -5.87 -9.56 14.30
C THR A 206 -7.33 -9.52 14.72
N LYS A 207 -7.65 -9.77 16.00
CA LYS A 207 -9.02 -9.65 16.51
C LYS A 207 -9.60 -8.25 16.31
N LYS A 208 -8.78 -7.19 16.40
CA LYS A 208 -9.24 -5.83 16.09
C LYS A 208 -9.56 -5.69 14.61
N VAL A 209 -8.71 -6.20 13.71
CA VAL A 209 -8.95 -6.19 12.26
C VAL A 209 -10.28 -6.89 11.95
N THR A 210 -10.44 -8.14 12.38
CA THR A 210 -11.61 -8.96 12.08
C THR A 210 -12.89 -8.37 12.66
N MET A 211 -12.87 -7.89 13.91
CA MET A 211 -14.01 -7.22 14.54
C MET A 211 -14.52 -6.03 13.72
N PHE A 212 -13.63 -5.22 13.13
CA PHE A 212 -14.05 -4.09 12.30
C PHE A 212 -14.47 -4.52 10.89
N LEU A 213 -13.86 -5.56 10.30
CA LEU A 213 -14.35 -6.15 9.05
C LEU A 213 -15.77 -6.72 9.21
N ASP A 214 -16.04 -7.42 10.32
CA ASP A 214 -17.37 -7.93 10.67
C ASP A 214 -18.38 -6.79 10.84
N ARG A 215 -18.01 -5.73 11.58
CA ARG A 215 -18.84 -4.54 11.78
C ARG A 215 -19.16 -3.82 10.45
N LEU A 216 -18.25 -3.87 9.50
CA LEU A 216 -18.42 -3.29 8.15
C LEU A 216 -19.04 -4.29 7.18
N GLY A 217 -19.35 -5.52 7.62
CA GLY A 217 -19.90 -6.62 6.84
C GLY A 217 -19.09 -6.92 5.58
N ILE A 218 -17.77 -7.02 5.75
CA ILE A 218 -16.80 -7.37 4.71
C ILE A 218 -16.38 -8.83 4.95
N PRO A 219 -16.66 -9.77 4.05
CA PRO A 219 -16.23 -11.15 4.21
C PRO A 219 -14.71 -11.26 4.06
N TYR A 220 -14.08 -12.02 4.96
CA TYR A 220 -12.64 -12.22 4.97
C TYR A 220 -12.26 -13.67 5.24
N ASP A 221 -11.08 -14.04 4.74
CA ASP A 221 -10.37 -15.24 5.17
C ASP A 221 -9.35 -14.88 6.26
N LEU A 222 -9.05 -15.81 7.17
CA LEU A 222 -8.07 -15.64 8.23
C LEU A 222 -7.19 -16.87 8.34
N ASN A 223 -5.87 -16.71 8.16
CA ASN A 223 -4.93 -17.81 8.31
C ASN A 223 -3.62 -17.37 8.98
N VAL A 224 -3.26 -18.03 10.08
CA VAL A 224 -1.99 -17.81 10.79
C VAL A 224 -0.90 -18.61 10.08
N ILE A 225 -0.03 -17.93 9.33
CA ILE A 225 1.01 -18.60 8.54
C ILE A 225 2.27 -17.75 8.43
N SER A 226 3.43 -18.40 8.49
CA SER A 226 4.74 -17.75 8.47
C SER A 226 5.52 -18.16 7.22
N PRO A 227 6.03 -17.20 6.41
CA PRO A 227 6.83 -17.52 5.24
C PRO A 227 8.21 -18.07 5.60
N ILE A 228 8.71 -17.79 6.80
CA ILE A 228 10.02 -18.32 7.26
C ILE A 228 9.88 -19.78 7.70
N ARG A 229 8.84 -20.09 8.47
CA ARG A 229 8.66 -21.44 9.03
C ARG A 229 8.08 -22.43 8.01
N TYR A 230 7.23 -21.95 7.10
CA TYR A 230 6.51 -22.77 6.13
C TYR A 230 6.43 -22.08 4.75
N PRO A 231 7.57 -21.87 4.06
CA PRO A 231 7.63 -21.08 2.82
C PRO A 231 6.74 -21.62 1.70
N GLU A 232 6.82 -22.91 1.40
CA GLU A 232 6.01 -23.52 0.32
C GLU A 232 4.51 -23.45 0.60
N ARG A 233 4.12 -23.69 1.87
CA ARG A 233 2.72 -23.59 2.30
C ARG A 233 2.23 -22.15 2.19
N PHE A 234 3.07 -21.18 2.54
CA PHE A 234 2.77 -19.76 2.44
C PHE A 234 2.53 -19.36 0.99
N GLN A 235 3.45 -19.72 0.10
CA GLN A 235 3.32 -19.43 -1.32
C GLN A 235 2.05 -20.02 -1.92
N LYS A 236 1.80 -21.33 -1.72
CA LYS A 236 0.58 -21.99 -2.19
C LYS A 236 -0.69 -21.34 -1.63
N TYR A 237 -0.66 -20.87 -0.39
CA TYR A 237 -1.79 -20.18 0.21
C TYR A 237 -2.07 -18.84 -0.48
N ILE A 238 -1.04 -18.03 -0.78
CA ILE A 238 -1.22 -16.76 -1.52
C ILE A 238 -1.70 -17.01 -2.95
N GLU A 239 -1.14 -18.01 -3.64
CA GLU A 239 -1.54 -18.38 -5.00
C GLU A 239 -3.02 -18.82 -5.06
N ASN A 240 -3.53 -19.48 -4.02
CA ASN A 240 -4.94 -19.86 -3.93
C ASN A 240 -5.90 -18.69 -3.62
N MET A 241 -5.38 -17.53 -3.20
CA MET A 241 -6.18 -16.33 -2.88
C MET A 241 -6.44 -15.50 -4.14
N GLU A 242 -6.95 -16.12 -5.20
CA GLU A 242 -7.23 -15.46 -6.49
C GLU A 242 -8.44 -14.51 -6.39
N THR A 243 -9.44 -14.83 -5.57
CA THR A 243 -10.70 -14.07 -5.49
C THR A 243 -10.64 -12.87 -4.56
N VAL A 244 -9.71 -12.85 -3.60
CA VAL A 244 -9.58 -11.72 -2.66
C VAL A 244 -9.14 -10.48 -3.43
N LYS A 245 -9.58 -9.31 -2.98
CA LYS A 245 -9.24 -8.02 -3.59
C LYS A 245 -8.01 -7.38 -2.98
N LEU A 246 -7.68 -7.71 -1.73
CA LEU A 246 -6.50 -7.22 -1.04
C LEU A 246 -6.10 -8.12 0.13
N PHE A 247 -4.90 -7.91 0.65
CA PHE A 247 -4.35 -8.61 1.81
C PHE A 247 -4.13 -7.64 2.98
N ILE A 248 -4.31 -8.15 4.20
CA ILE A 248 -3.88 -7.49 5.43
C ILE A 248 -2.85 -8.38 6.11
N ALA A 249 -1.59 -7.93 6.11
CA ALA A 249 -0.46 -8.62 6.72
C ALA A 249 -0.21 -8.07 8.12
N ILE A 250 -0.20 -8.94 9.13
CA ILE A 250 -0.03 -8.57 10.54
C ILE A 250 1.20 -9.29 11.06
N SER A 251 2.26 -8.56 11.41
CA SER A 251 3.45 -9.19 11.97
C SER A 251 4.29 -8.25 12.82
N GLY A 252 4.98 -8.82 13.80
CA GLY A 252 6.05 -8.18 14.56
C GLY A 252 7.45 -8.57 14.07
N LEU A 253 8.47 -8.06 14.76
CA LEU A 253 9.88 -8.37 14.51
C LEU A 253 10.29 -8.05 13.07
N SER A 254 10.91 -8.98 12.35
CA SER A 254 11.41 -8.78 10.99
C SER A 254 10.34 -8.69 9.92
N ALA A 255 9.05 -8.84 10.28
CA ALA A 255 7.89 -8.52 9.45
C ALA A 255 7.86 -9.12 8.01
N HIS A 256 8.53 -10.26 7.79
CA HIS A 256 8.65 -10.87 6.46
C HIS A 256 7.31 -11.21 5.80
N VAL A 257 6.26 -11.46 6.59
CA VAL A 257 4.91 -11.76 6.06
C VAL A 257 4.49 -10.70 5.04
N THR A 258 4.65 -9.42 5.38
CA THR A 258 4.23 -8.30 4.54
C THR A 258 5.03 -8.25 3.24
N GLY A 259 6.36 -8.34 3.33
CA GLY A 259 7.23 -8.30 2.16
C GLY A 259 7.06 -9.50 1.24
N THR A 260 6.88 -10.71 1.80
CA THR A 260 6.64 -11.93 1.01
C THR A 260 5.30 -11.86 0.28
N ILE A 261 4.23 -11.35 0.91
CA ILE A 261 2.95 -11.16 0.20
C ILE A 261 3.13 -10.17 -0.95
N ALA A 262 3.77 -9.02 -0.70
CA ALA A 262 4.00 -8.01 -1.74
C ALA A 262 4.79 -8.56 -2.95
N ALA A 263 5.74 -9.46 -2.71
CA ALA A 263 6.47 -10.16 -3.78
C ALA A 263 5.55 -11.10 -4.59
N LEU A 264 4.64 -11.81 -3.93
CA LEU A 264 3.83 -12.88 -4.53
C LEU A 264 2.50 -12.40 -5.12
N THR A 265 2.05 -11.18 -4.84
CA THR A 265 0.76 -10.67 -5.34
C THR A 265 0.87 -9.32 -6.02
N ASP A 266 0.06 -9.13 -7.06
CA ASP A 266 -0.13 -7.84 -7.72
C ASP A 266 -1.23 -6.98 -7.07
N LYS A 267 -1.91 -7.51 -6.05
CA LYS A 267 -2.99 -6.84 -5.31
C LYS A 267 -2.45 -5.94 -4.18
N PRO A 268 -3.26 -4.98 -3.68
CA PRO A 268 -2.85 -4.17 -2.54
C PRO A 268 -2.55 -5.02 -1.30
N VAL A 269 -1.45 -4.69 -0.62
CA VAL A 269 -1.07 -5.26 0.67
C VAL A 269 -1.07 -4.17 1.73
N ILE A 270 -1.88 -4.33 2.77
CA ILE A 270 -1.90 -3.47 3.94
C ILE A 270 -1.04 -4.09 5.03
N GLY A 271 -0.01 -3.40 5.48
CA GLY A 271 0.86 -3.84 6.58
C GLY A 271 0.38 -3.29 7.93
N VAL A 272 0.31 -4.16 8.94
CA VAL A 272 0.01 -3.81 10.33
C VAL A 272 1.18 -4.23 11.23
N PRO A 273 2.09 -3.30 11.55
CA PRO A 273 3.23 -3.56 12.42
C PRO A 273 2.75 -3.89 13.85
N CYS A 274 3.39 -4.83 14.52
CA CYS A 274 3.03 -5.26 15.86
C CYS A 274 4.10 -4.89 16.88
N ALA A 275 3.69 -4.27 17.99
CA ALA A 275 4.59 -3.91 19.08
C ALA A 275 4.97 -5.14 19.92
N PHE A 276 6.18 -5.67 19.71
CA PHE A 276 6.78 -6.72 20.54
C PHE A 276 8.10 -6.26 21.15
N LYS A 277 9.11 -6.04 20.31
CA LYS A 277 10.40 -5.46 20.69
C LYS A 277 10.49 -4.03 20.15
N ALA A 278 11.39 -3.23 20.72
CA ALA A 278 11.63 -1.84 20.28
C ALA A 278 10.33 -1.02 20.06
N TYR A 279 9.30 -1.26 20.87
CA TYR A 279 7.97 -0.64 20.74
C TYR A 279 7.30 -0.79 19.36
N GLY A 280 7.70 -1.79 18.56
CA GLY A 280 7.20 -2.06 17.21
C GLY A 280 7.94 -1.32 16.09
N LEU A 281 8.97 -0.53 16.41
CA LEU A 281 9.78 0.19 15.42
C LEU A 281 10.49 -0.76 14.46
N ASP A 282 10.95 -1.91 14.95
CA ASP A 282 11.51 -3.00 14.14
C ASP A 282 10.55 -3.41 13.04
N SER A 283 9.31 -3.77 13.41
CA SER A 283 8.29 -4.18 12.45
C SER A 283 7.85 -3.06 11.53
N LEU A 284 7.75 -1.82 12.02
CA LEU A 284 7.39 -0.67 11.18
C LEU A 284 8.45 -0.43 10.09
N PHE A 285 9.72 -0.37 10.48
CA PHE A 285 10.81 -0.11 9.54
C PHE A 285 11.04 -1.27 8.57
N SER A 286 10.85 -2.51 9.01
CA SER A 286 10.91 -3.68 8.14
C SER A 286 9.77 -3.72 7.11
N MET A 287 8.59 -3.21 7.45
CA MET A 287 7.48 -3.16 6.49
C MET A 287 7.58 -1.99 5.52
N VAL A 288 8.00 -0.81 5.97
CA VAL A 288 7.83 0.46 5.20
C VAL A 288 8.92 0.68 4.16
N ASN A 289 10.11 0.15 4.39
CA ASN A 289 11.25 0.33 3.52
C ASN A 289 11.27 -0.69 2.37
N MET A 290 10.20 -0.72 1.59
CA MET A 290 10.10 -1.59 0.42
C MET A 290 10.87 -1.01 -0.77
N PRO A 291 11.52 -1.85 -1.60
CA PRO A 291 12.17 -1.41 -2.82
C PRO A 291 11.15 -0.91 -3.86
N PRO A 292 11.60 -0.19 -4.91
CA PRO A 292 10.75 0.13 -6.06
C PRO A 292 10.06 -1.12 -6.62
N GLY A 293 8.79 -1.00 -6.97
CA GLY A 293 8.04 -2.09 -7.61
C GLY A 293 7.35 -3.07 -6.66
N ALA A 294 7.56 -2.94 -5.34
CA ALA A 294 6.96 -3.80 -4.31
C ALA A 294 6.24 -2.98 -3.23
N PRO A 295 5.22 -2.18 -3.58
CA PRO A 295 4.60 -1.25 -2.65
C PRO A 295 3.78 -1.97 -1.57
N VAL A 296 3.77 -1.37 -0.38
CA VAL A 296 2.92 -1.77 0.74
C VAL A 296 2.37 -0.52 1.40
N GLY A 297 1.07 -0.50 1.71
CA GLY A 297 0.44 0.56 2.46
C GLY A 297 0.41 0.24 3.94
N ILE A 298 1.17 0.97 4.77
CA ILE A 298 1.31 0.65 6.19
C ILE A 298 0.48 1.59 7.04
N VAL A 299 -0.26 1.01 7.98
CA VAL A 299 -0.92 1.74 9.07
C VAL A 299 -0.04 1.73 10.31
N GLY A 300 -0.35 2.60 11.27
CA GLY A 300 0.42 2.72 12.50
C GLY A 300 0.55 1.42 13.31
N ILE A 301 1.58 1.36 14.15
CA ILE A 301 1.90 0.21 14.99
C ILE A 301 0.67 -0.18 15.85
N GLY A 302 0.28 -1.46 15.77
CA GLY A 302 -0.84 -2.04 16.50
C GLY A 302 -2.23 -1.59 16.01
N ASN A 303 -2.29 -0.83 14.91
CA ASN A 303 -3.52 -0.17 14.45
C ASN A 303 -4.35 -1.05 13.50
N GLY A 304 -4.69 -2.25 13.95
CA GLY A 304 -5.53 -3.18 13.18
C GLY A 304 -6.92 -2.62 12.84
N GLY A 305 -7.44 -1.70 13.65
CA GLY A 305 -8.69 -1.01 13.34
C GLY A 305 -8.58 -0.18 12.06
N ASN A 306 -7.55 0.67 11.95
CA ASN A 306 -7.31 1.46 10.74
C ASN A 306 -6.98 0.60 9.52
N ALA A 307 -6.36 -0.58 9.69
CA ALA A 307 -6.17 -1.52 8.60
C ALA A 307 -7.52 -1.99 8.00
N ALA A 308 -8.50 -2.30 8.85
CA ALA A 308 -9.84 -2.68 8.42
C ALA A 308 -10.59 -1.50 7.78
N ILE A 309 -10.44 -0.28 8.31
CA ILE A 309 -11.04 0.93 7.68
C ILE A 309 -10.42 1.18 6.31
N LEU A 310 -9.09 1.11 6.17
CA LEU A 310 -8.41 1.30 4.90
C LEU A 310 -8.83 0.26 3.87
N ALA A 311 -8.95 -1.00 4.28
CA ALA A 311 -9.49 -2.06 3.44
C ALA A 311 -10.91 -1.74 2.95
N ALA A 312 -11.75 -1.23 3.85
CA ALA A 312 -13.10 -0.80 3.52
C ALA A 312 -13.10 0.40 2.56
N GLU A 313 -12.22 1.40 2.74
CA GLU A 313 -12.11 2.55 1.83
C GLU A 313 -11.73 2.11 0.42
N ILE A 314 -10.81 1.14 0.29
CA ILE A 314 -10.40 0.54 -0.98
C ILE A 314 -11.59 -0.17 -1.64
N LEU A 315 -12.26 -1.07 -0.91
CA LEU A 315 -13.39 -1.82 -1.42
C LEU A 315 -14.59 -0.91 -1.74
N GLY A 316 -14.77 0.14 -0.94
CA GLY A 316 -15.86 1.11 -1.02
C GLY A 316 -15.84 1.96 -2.31
N ILE A 317 -14.70 2.05 -3.01
CA ILE A 317 -14.61 2.75 -4.31
C ILE A 317 -15.66 2.24 -5.31
N LYS A 318 -15.96 0.94 -5.30
CA LYS A 318 -16.96 0.29 -6.18
C LYS A 318 -18.06 -0.44 -5.41
N ASN A 319 -18.15 -0.26 -4.09
CA ASN A 319 -19.16 -0.90 -3.26
C ASN A 319 -19.85 0.14 -2.36
N GLU A 320 -20.99 0.64 -2.82
CA GLU A 320 -21.77 1.68 -2.14
C GLU A 320 -22.25 1.28 -0.74
N LYS A 321 -22.51 -0.02 -0.52
CA LYS A 321 -22.90 -0.54 0.80
C LYS A 321 -21.75 -0.40 1.80
N ILE A 322 -20.54 -0.75 1.40
CA ILE A 322 -19.33 -0.57 2.22
C ILE A 322 -19.07 0.92 2.43
N GLU A 323 -19.15 1.75 1.38
CA GLU A 323 -18.96 3.21 1.48
C GLU A 323 -19.92 3.83 2.51
N THR A 324 -21.20 3.44 2.49
CA THR A 324 -22.21 3.94 3.43
C THR A 324 -21.91 3.52 4.88
N ARG A 325 -21.43 2.29 5.08
CA ARG A 325 -21.02 1.80 6.42
C ARG A 325 -19.82 2.58 6.96
N ILE A 326 -18.85 2.93 6.11
CA ILE A 326 -17.71 3.78 6.49
C ILE A 326 -18.19 5.18 6.88
N LYS A 327 -19.04 5.80 6.06
CA LYS A 327 -19.63 7.13 6.34
C LYS A 327 -20.31 7.17 7.71
N LYS A 328 -21.08 6.12 8.03
CA LYS A 328 -21.74 5.96 9.33
C LYS A 328 -20.73 5.78 10.47
N LEU A 329 -19.67 5.00 10.27
CA LEU A 329 -18.65 4.74 11.30
C LEU A 329 -17.80 5.98 11.61
N ARG A 330 -17.44 6.76 10.60
CA ARG A 330 -16.57 7.94 10.72
C ARG A 330 -17.33 9.24 11.03
N GLY A 331 -18.65 9.17 11.22
CA GLY A 331 -19.44 10.29 11.73
C GLY A 331 -19.86 11.35 10.70
N GLY A 332 -19.96 11.00 9.41
CA GLY A 332 -20.47 11.94 8.40
C GLY A 332 -19.60 13.20 8.22
N ILE A 333 -18.39 13.03 7.69
CA ILE A 333 -17.64 14.10 7.00
C ILE A 333 -18.60 14.73 5.98
N GLN A 334 -18.94 16.01 6.21
CA GLN A 334 -19.77 16.84 5.34
C GLN A 334 -19.01 17.24 4.07
#